data_AF-X1GDM2-F1
#
_entry.id   AF-X1GDM2-F1
#
_cell.length_a   1.000
_cell.length_b   1.000
_cell.length_c   1.000
_cell.angle_alpha   90.00
_cell.angle_beta   90.00
_cell.angle_gamma   90.00
#
_symmetry.space_group_name_H-M   'P 1'
#
loop_
_entity.id
_entity.type
_entity.pdbx_description
1 polymer ?
#
loop_
_entity_poly.entity_id
_entity_poly.type
_entity_poly.pdbx_seq_one_letter_code
_entity_poly.pdbx_strand_id
1 'polypeptide(L)' 'MEMSRQVANIVITGFSATGKSLVAKEVAQRLNWNFIDTDD' A
#
# COMPACT_ATOMS: atom_id res chain seq x y z
N MET A 1 24.87 11.17 -11.53
CA MET A 1 24.56 9.74 -11.32
C MET A 1 23.07 9.65 -11.07
N GLU A 2 22.31 9.18 -12.04
CA GLU A 2 20.87 8.97 -11.87
C GLU A 2 20.70 7.71 -11.02
N MET A 3 20.36 7.89 -9.74
CA MET A 3 19.89 6.76 -8.94
C MET A 3 18.54 6.35 -9.51
N SER A 4 18.50 5.23 -10.22
CA SER A 4 17.24 4.57 -10.60
C SER A 4 16.43 4.39 -9.32
N ARG A 5 15.39 5.21 -9.13
CA ARG A 5 14.54 5.14 -7.96
C ARG A 5 13.81 3.80 -8.05
N GLN A 6 14.25 2.83 -7.26
CA GLN A 6 13.62 1.52 -7.23
C GLN A 6 12.22 1.74 -6.65
N VAL A 7 11.20 1.67 -7.50
CA VAL A 7 9.81 1.81 -7.08
C VAL A 7 9.47 0.56 -6.27
N ALA A 8 9.30 0.72 -4.96
CA ALA A 8 8.88 -0.36 -4.07
C ALA A 8 7.36 -0.30 -3.90
N ASN A 9 6.70 -1.46 -3.98
CA ASN A 9 5.26 -1.60 -3.77
C ASN A 9 5.01 -2.55 -2.60
N ILE A 10 3.99 -2.28 -1.80
CA ILE A 10 3.48 -3.17 -0.75
C ILE A 10 2.08 -3.61 -1.17
N VAL A 11 1.86 -4.92 -1.27
CA VAL A 11 0.55 -5.51 -1.55
C VAL A 11 0.00 -6.14 -0.27
N ILE A 12 -1.15 -5.67 0.20
CA ILE A 12 -1.82 -6.21 1.38
C ILE A 12 -2.92 -7.15 0.91
N THR A 13 -2.78 -8.43 1.25
CA THR A 13 -3.70 -9.51 0.86
C THR A 13 -4.32 -10.19 2.07
N GLY A 14 -5.40 -10.93 1.86
CA GLY A 14 -6.19 -11.60 2.89
C GLY A 14 -7.64 -11.80 2.47
N PHE A 15 -8.38 -12.60 3.24
CA PHE A 15 -9.80 -12.84 2.98
C PHE A 15 -10.65 -11.54 3.10
N SER A 16 -11.88 -11.58 2.62
CA SER A 16 -12.81 -10.46 2.79
C SER A 16 -13.08 -10.19 4.28
N ALA A 17 -13.42 -8.94 4.62
CA ALA A 17 -13.70 -8.48 5.98
C ALA A 17 -12.56 -8.60 7.02
N THR A 18 -11.34 -8.94 6.63
CA THR A 18 -10.18 -9.00 7.56
C THR A 18 -9.50 -7.65 7.82
N GLY A 19 -10.06 -6.55 7.30
CA GLY A 19 -9.55 -5.19 7.53
C GLY A 19 -8.42 -4.74 6.60
N LYS A 20 -8.25 -5.36 5.42
CA LYS A 20 -7.19 -5.01 4.45
C LYS A 20 -7.12 -3.51 4.13
N SER A 21 -8.23 -2.90 3.71
CA SER A 21 -8.27 -1.48 3.35
C SER A 21 -7.92 -0.56 4.53
N LEU A 22 -8.33 -0.93 5.75
CA LEU A 22 -7.99 -0.17 6.96
C LEU A 22 -6.49 -0.22 7.25
N VAL A 23 -5.89 -1.42 7.21
CA VAL A 23 -4.44 -1.59 7.42
C VAL A 23 -3.64 -0.91 6.32
N ALA A 24 -4.05 -1.06 5.05
CA ALA A 24 -3.36 -0.47 3.92
C ALA A 24 -3.33 1.05 3.94
N LYS A 25 -4.45 1.67 4.33
CA LYS A 25 -4.52 3.13 4.53
C LYS A 25 -3.58 3.61 5.62
N GLU A 26 -3.54 2.92 6.77
CA GLU A 26 -2.65 3.27 7.88
C GLU A 26 -1.17 3.12 7.50
N VAL A 27 -0.82 2.03 6.80
CA VAL A 27 0.55 1.80 6.32
C VAL A 27 0.98 2.89 5.33
N ALA A 28 0.12 3.23 4.36
CA ALA A 28 0.40 4.30 3.40
C ALA A 28 0.63 5.65 4.10
N GLN A 29 -0.18 5.99 5.10
CA GLN A 29 -0.01 7.20 5.90
C GLN A 29 1.33 7.23 6.65
N ARG A 30 1.71 6.13 7.32
CA ARG A 30 2.97 6.04 8.08
C ARG A 30 4.21 6.12 7.21
N LEU A 31 4.14 5.58 5.99
CA LEU A 31 5.25 5.59 5.04
C LEU A 31 5.27 6.84 4.15
N ASN A 32 4.24 7.69 4.23
CA ASN A 32 4.01 8.78 3.28
C ASN A 32 3.99 8.27 1.83
N TRP A 33 3.28 7.16 1.60
CA TRP A 33 3.11 6.49 0.31
C TRP A 33 1.69 6.70 -0.22
N ASN A 34 1.52 6.49 -1.53
CA ASN A 34 0.19 6.46 -2.14
C ASN A 34 -0.57 5.20 -1.70
N PHE A 35 -1.86 5.36 -1.41
CA PHE A 35 -2.79 4.26 -1.16
C PHE A 35 -3.64 4.02 -2.42
N ILE A 36 -3.76 2.76 -2.83
CA ILE A 36 -4.60 2.30 -3.94
C ILE A 36 -5.45 1.14 -3.40
N ASP A 37 -6.77 1.26 -3.49
CA ASP A 37 -7.70 0.15 -3.27
C ASP A 37 -8.14 -0.39 -4.64
N THR A 38 -8.18 -1.71 -4.79
CA THR A 38 -8.52 -2.38 -6.06
C THR A 38 -9.94 -2.95 -6.08
N ASP A 39 -10.65 -2.89 -4.96
CA ASP A 39 -12.04 -3.33 -4.85
C ASP A 39 -13.05 -2.23 -5.27
N ASP A 40 -12.56 -1.04 -5.65
CA ASP A 40 -13.34 0.06 -6.27
C ASP A 40 -13.67 -0.21 -7.76
#